data_AF-A0A6B9YD98-F1
#
_entry.id   AF-A0A6B9YD98-F1
#
_cell.length_a   1.000
_cell.length_b   1.000
_cell.length_c   1.000
_cell.angle_alpha   90.00
_cell.angle_beta   90.00
_cell.angle_gamma   90.00
#
_symmetry.space_group_name_H-M   'P 1'
#
loop_
_entity.id
_entity.type
_entity.pdbx_description
1 polymer ?
#
loop_
_entity_poly.entity_id
_entity_poly.type
_entity_poly.pdbx_seq_one_letter_code
_entity_poly.pdbx_strand_id
1 'polypeptide(L)'
;MKPIIRQMIREKLAGLTANEMIQYGKQYGFSLTHSEAEQMTKYIKNTSFDPFNEKDRIKILKKIAQIKDEKTARKANRLFKDLTKKYGVDHLF
;
A
#
# COMPACT_ATOMS: atom_id res chain seq x y z
N MET A 1 15.34 -6.07 -18.96
CA MET A 1 15.36 -6.56 -17.55
C MET A 1 14.04 -6.19 -16.87
N LYS A 2 13.61 -6.91 -15.81
CA LYS A 2 12.61 -6.50 -14.78
C LYS A 2 11.20 -7.17 -14.65
N PRO A 3 10.82 -8.30 -15.29
CA PRO A 3 9.54 -8.95 -14.95
C PRO A 3 9.54 -9.55 -13.52
N ILE A 4 10.69 -10.01 -13.05
CA ILE A 4 10.86 -10.65 -11.73
C ILE A 4 10.55 -9.66 -10.60
N ILE A 5 11.09 -8.43 -10.65
CA ILE A 5 10.89 -7.43 -9.59
C ILE A 5 9.42 -6.98 -9.53
N ARG A 6 8.77 -6.80 -10.69
CA ARG A 6 7.35 -6.46 -10.77
C ARG A 6 6.48 -7.56 -10.15
N GLN A 7 6.78 -8.83 -10.43
CA GLN A 7 6.08 -9.97 -9.87
C GLN A 7 6.29 -10.08 -8.35
N MET A 8 7.53 -9.95 -7.87
CA MET A 8 7.85 -9.98 -6.43
C MET A 8 7.07 -8.91 -5.65
N ILE A 9 6.93 -7.70 -6.20
CA ILE A 9 6.19 -6.62 -5.54
C ILE A 9 4.69 -6.90 -5.53
N ARG A 10 4.14 -7.44 -6.62
CA ARG A 10 2.73 -7.88 -6.66
C ARG A 10 2.46 -8.93 -5.60
N GLU A 11 3.32 -9.93 -5.49
CA GLU A 11 3.19 -11.00 -4.48
C GLU A 11 3.35 -10.45 -3.06
N LYS A 12 4.30 -9.54 -2.81
CA LYS A 12 4.48 -8.93 -1.49
C LYS A 12 3.27 -8.11 -1.06
N LEU A 13 2.62 -7.40 -1.98
CA LEU A 13 1.39 -6.64 -1.71
C LEU A 13 0.17 -7.54 -1.55
N ALA A 14 0.04 -8.59 -2.37
CA ALA A 14 -1.01 -9.59 -2.23
C ALA A 14 -0.88 -10.36 -0.89
N GLY A 15 0.35 -10.57 -0.42
CA GLY A 15 0.65 -11.22 0.85
C GLY A 15 0.55 -10.32 2.08
N LEU A 16 0.28 -9.02 1.93
CA LEU A 16 0.32 -8.07 3.04
C LEU A 16 -0.71 -8.43 4.13
N THR A 17 -0.25 -8.57 5.36
CA THR A 17 -1.09 -8.87 6.52
C THR A 17 -1.52 -7.60 7.27
N ALA A 18 -2.62 -7.68 8.03
CA ALA A 18 -3.08 -6.56 8.85
C ALA A 18 -2.00 -6.12 9.85
N ASN A 19 -1.27 -7.08 10.44
CA ASN A 19 -0.17 -6.80 11.35
C ASN A 19 0.98 -6.05 10.66
N GLU A 20 1.41 -6.48 9.47
CA GLU A 20 2.42 -5.74 8.70
C GLU A 20 1.94 -4.32 8.36
N MET A 21 0.67 -4.15 7.97
CA MET A 21 0.07 -2.84 7.69
C MET A 21 0.12 -1.91 8.92
N ILE A 22 -0.17 -2.44 10.12
CA ILE A 22 -0.06 -1.69 11.38
C ILE A 22 1.39 -1.32 11.69
N GLN A 23 2.32 -2.25 11.49
CA GLN A 23 3.75 -2.01 11.70
C GLN A 23 4.28 -0.92 10.75
N TYR A 24 3.91 -0.98 9.47
CA TYR A 24 4.23 0.09 8.52
C TYR A 24 3.57 1.41 8.91
N GLY A 25 2.31 1.40 9.36
CA GLY A 25 1.66 2.60 9.88
C GLY A 25 2.50 3.26 10.97
N LYS A 26 2.89 2.49 12.00
CA LYS A 26 3.71 2.99 13.12
C LYS A 26 5.03 3.58 12.65
N GLN A 27 5.76 2.89 11.76
CA GLN A 27 7.02 3.36 11.20
C GLN A 27 6.88 4.70 10.45
N TYR A 28 5.73 4.94 9.81
CA TYR A 28 5.46 6.14 9.02
C TYR A 28 4.58 7.17 9.76
N GLY A 29 4.45 7.01 11.08
CA GLY A 29 3.84 7.98 11.98
C GLY A 29 2.31 8.02 11.93
N PHE A 30 1.63 6.92 11.61
CA PHE A 30 0.17 6.79 11.76
C PHE A 30 -0.25 5.46 12.37
N SER A 31 -1.19 5.50 13.30
CA SER A 31 -1.70 4.27 13.92
C SER A 31 -2.90 3.76 13.15
N LEU A 32 -2.94 2.45 12.90
CA LEU A 32 -4.10 1.74 12.39
C LEU A 32 -4.65 0.83 13.47
N THR A 33 -5.97 0.78 13.61
CA THR A 33 -6.61 -0.28 14.39
C THR A 33 -6.53 -1.59 13.61
N HIS A 34 -6.70 -2.71 14.31
CA HIS A 34 -6.69 -4.02 13.65
C HIS A 34 -7.79 -4.12 12.59
N SER A 35 -8.99 -3.60 12.88
CA SER A 35 -10.12 -3.60 11.92
C SER A 35 -9.84 -2.74 10.68
N GLU A 36 -9.26 -1.54 10.85
CA GLU A 36 -8.86 -0.69 9.72
C GLU A 36 -7.84 -1.41 8.81
N ALA A 37 -6.84 -2.06 9.42
CA ALA A 37 -5.81 -2.81 8.72
C ALA A 37 -6.35 -4.05 8.00
N GLU A 38 -7.30 -4.76 8.59
CA GLU A 38 -7.99 -5.88 7.94
C GLU A 38 -8.83 -5.43 6.75
N GLN A 39 -9.59 -4.34 6.90
CA GLN A 39 -10.38 -3.80 5.80
C GLN A 39 -9.51 -3.38 4.61
N MET A 40 -8.36 -2.75 4.88
CA MET A 40 -7.41 -2.38 3.84
C MET A 40 -6.75 -3.57 3.17
N THR A 41 -6.26 -4.55 3.93
CA THR A 41 -5.61 -5.74 3.36
C THR A 41 -6.58 -6.62 2.59
N LYS A 42 -7.83 -6.76 3.06
CA LYS A 42 -8.91 -7.41 2.32
C LYS A 42 -9.22 -6.71 1.00
N TYR A 43 -9.23 -5.37 1.00
CA TYR A 43 -9.43 -4.59 -0.23
C TYR A 43 -8.30 -4.79 -1.22
N ILE A 44 -7.04 -4.74 -0.76
CA ILE A 44 -5.85 -4.96 -1.61
C ILE A 44 -5.84 -6.37 -2.19
N LYS A 45 -6.20 -7.40 -1.41
CA LYS A 45 -6.23 -8.80 -1.85
C LYS A 45 -7.33 -9.09 -2.87
N ASN A 46 -8.51 -8.50 -2.69
CA ASN A 46 -9.67 -8.77 -3.53
C ASN A 46 -9.75 -7.88 -4.78
N THR A 47 -8.94 -6.82 -4.84
CA THR A 47 -8.90 -5.93 -6.00
C THR A 47 -7.73 -6.34 -6.88
N SER A 48 -7.98 -6.59 -8.16
CA SER A 48 -6.89 -6.66 -9.15
C SER A 48 -6.25 -5.27 -9.22
N PHE A 49 -5.15 -5.12 -8.51
CA PHE A 49 -4.47 -3.85 -8.27
C PHE A 49 -3.07 -3.91 -8.86
N ASP A 50 -2.75 -2.95 -9.73
CA ASP A 50 -1.38 -2.74 -10.15
C ASP A 50 -0.75 -1.58 -9.35
N PRO A 51 0.23 -1.84 -8.46
CA PRO A 51 0.94 -0.79 -7.71
C PRO A 51 1.66 0.21 -8.61
N PHE A 52 1.96 -0.17 -9.85
CA PHE A 52 2.62 0.69 -10.82
C PHE A 52 1.63 1.50 -11.66
N ASN A 53 0.33 1.22 -11.56
CA ASN A 53 -0.71 1.99 -12.24
C ASN A 53 -1.22 3.13 -11.34
N GLU A 54 -1.12 4.36 -11.81
CA GLU A 54 -1.55 5.54 -11.06
C GLU A 54 -3.03 5.52 -10.68
N LYS A 55 -3.93 5.11 -11.60
CA LYS A 55 -5.38 5.06 -11.34
C LYS A 55 -5.69 4.10 -10.21
N ASP A 56 -5.02 2.95 -10.19
CA ASP A 56 -5.19 1.95 -9.16
C ASP A 56 -4.65 2.44 -7.82
N ARG A 57 -3.50 3.12 -7.80
CA ARG A 57 -2.99 3.76 -6.57
C ARG A 57 -3.96 4.78 -6.01
N ILE A 58 -4.54 5.62 -6.87
CA ILE A 58 -5.54 6.62 -6.45
C ILE A 58 -6.76 5.94 -5.83
N LYS A 59 -7.23 4.80 -6.36
CA LYS A 59 -8.34 4.03 -5.75
C LYS A 59 -7.99 3.57 -4.34
N ILE A 60 -6.79 3.04 -4.12
CA ILE A 60 -6.33 2.66 -2.77
C ILE A 60 -6.31 3.87 -1.85
N LEU A 61 -5.69 4.98 -2.26
CA LEU A 61 -5.59 6.17 -1.42
C LEU A 61 -6.97 6.72 -1.04
N LYS A 62 -7.92 6.73 -1.99
CA LYS A 62 -9.32 7.08 -1.71
C LYS A 62 -9.96 6.11 -0.71
N LYS A 63 -9.71 4.81 -0.83
CA LYS A 63 -10.23 3.82 0.11
C LYS A 63 -9.65 4.00 1.52
N ILE A 64 -8.36 4.32 1.63
CA ILE A 64 -7.72 4.65 2.92
C ILE A 64 -8.35 5.90 3.53
N ALA A 65 -8.58 6.94 2.72
CA ALA A 65 -9.24 8.17 3.17
C ALA A 65 -10.66 7.91 3.68
N GLN A 66 -11.40 6.99 3.03
CA GLN A 66 -12.74 6.58 3.45
C GLN A 66 -12.74 5.74 4.75
N ILE A 67 -11.75 4.87 4.94
CA ILE A 67 -11.69 3.99 6.13
C ILE A 67 -11.29 4.78 7.37
N LYS A 68 -10.42 5.77 7.23
CA LYS A 68 -9.86 6.51 8.37
C LYS A 68 -9.97 8.02 8.20
N ASP A 69 -9.07 8.61 7.43
CA ASP A 69 -9.05 10.05 7.16
C ASP A 69 -8.07 10.39 6.02
N GLU A 70 -8.21 11.59 5.44
CA GLU A 70 -7.37 12.06 4.34
C GLU A 70 -5.89 12.23 4.74
N LYS A 71 -5.60 12.62 6.00
CA LYS A 71 -4.23 12.79 6.51
C LYS A 71 -3.50 11.45 6.55
N THR A 72 -4.20 10.36 6.85
CA THR A 72 -3.69 8.98 6.81
C THR A 72 -3.47 8.55 5.37
N ALA A 73 -4.38 8.85 4.45
CA ALA A 73 -4.18 8.57 3.03
C ALA A 73 -2.91 9.27 2.48
N ARG A 74 -2.67 10.53 2.86
CA ARG A 74 -1.45 11.26 2.49
C ARG A 74 -0.18 10.62 3.06
N LYS A 75 -0.22 10.09 4.30
CA LYS A 75 0.90 9.36 4.90
C LYS A 75 1.13 8.01 4.23
N ALA A 76 0.07 7.27 3.92
CA ALA A 76 0.15 6.02 3.16
C ALA A 76 0.73 6.22 1.75
N ASN A 77 0.41 7.34 1.08
CA ASN A 77 1.02 7.66 -0.21
C ASN A 77 2.54 7.86 -0.10
N ARG A 78 3.02 8.52 0.97
CA ARG A 78 4.46 8.66 1.25
C ARG A 78 5.11 7.30 1.48
N LEU A 79 4.48 6.46 2.32
CA LEU A 79 4.90 5.07 2.52
C LEU A 79 5.05 4.30 1.19
N PHE A 80 4.05 4.37 0.30
CA PHE A 80 4.16 3.68 -0.99
C PHE A 80 5.33 4.19 -1.84
N LYS A 81 5.56 5.50 -1.87
CA LYS A 81 6.72 6.09 -2.58
C LYS A 81 8.06 5.69 -1.98
N ASP A 82 8.15 5.59 -0.66
CA ASP A 82 9.40 5.23 0.01
C ASP A 82 9.69 3.73 -0.13
N LEU A 83 8.65 2.88 -0.08
CA LEU A 83 8.78 1.47 -0.42
C LEU A 83 9.29 1.29 -1.84
N THR A 84 8.77 2.04 -2.81
CA THR A 84 9.19 1.87 -4.21
C THR A 84 10.62 2.31 -4.44
N LYS A 85 11.06 3.40 -3.81
CA LYS A 85 12.47 3.80 -3.77
C LYS A 85 13.35 2.74 -3.12
N LYS A 86 12.96 2.22 -1.96
CA LYS A 86 13.72 1.19 -1.22
C LYS A 86 13.95 -0.08 -2.05
N TYR A 87 12.97 -0.47 -2.86
CA TYR A 87 13.06 -1.63 -3.73
C TYR A 87 13.58 -1.31 -5.15
N GLY A 88 14.01 -0.07 -5.42
CA GLY A 88 14.57 0.34 -6.71
C GLY A 88 13.56 0.33 -7.87
N VAL A 89 12.28 0.47 -7.57
CA VAL A 89 11.16 0.47 -8.53
C VAL A 89 10.40 1.79 -8.58
N ASP A 90 10.96 2.84 -8.00
CA ASP A 90 10.45 4.20 -8.05
C ASP A 90 10.26 4.73 -9.48
N HIS A 91 11.10 4.30 -10.42
CA HIS A 91 10.93 4.58 -11.85
C HIS A 91 9.64 3.99 -12.48
N LEU A 92 8.93 3.12 -11.76
CA LEU A 92 7.63 2.57 -12.17
C LEU A 92 6.45 3.28 -11.48
N PHE A 93 6.73 4.30 -10.67
CA PHE A 93 5.75 5.02 -9.87
C PHE A 93 5.39 6.37 -10.46
#